data_AF-G5ES53-F1
#
_entry.id   AF-G5ES53-F1
#
_cell.length_a   1.000
_cell.length_b   1.000
_cell.length_c   1.000
_cell.angle_alpha   90.00
_cell.angle_beta   90.00
_cell.angle_gamma   90.00
#
_symmetry.space_group_name_H-M   'P 1'
#
loop_
_entity.id
_entity.type
_entity.pdbx_description
1 polymer ?
#
loop_
_entity_poly.entity_id
_entity_poly.type
_entity_poly.pdbx_seq_one_letter_code
_entity_poly.pdbx_strand_id
1 'polypeptide(L)'
;MTTFFTRRTLLGVGATGILAALTACTTDIRPLSQGSGGSSGSASSAASSSASASASPSPTDDHTPGSYVGPIKFNNYERSGTYIPASAEAPAQNVPKPLIPEKMKENSPEGAYALMGYWLASQNYLILTGDVEPLMKADPAKAFLRNSRTMIKLYESGLGWIYGSDQPYKIEIAENELQPVANKQDRYEWLVTVAYDPAAKYHIEGEPDATIVEEEKTIPRTTKFIMEYKEGMWRMLLDNNS
;
A
#
# COMPACT_ATOMS: atom_id res chain seq x y z
N MET A 1 52.16 9.08 23.72
CA MET A 1 52.50 7.68 23.43
C MET A 1 51.66 7.24 22.25
N THR A 2 52.33 7.04 21.13
CA THR A 2 51.80 6.57 19.85
C THR A 2 51.87 5.05 19.80
N THR A 3 50.82 4.37 19.33
CA THR A 3 50.97 3.01 18.79
C THR A 3 50.00 2.80 17.63
N PHE A 4 50.61 2.72 16.45
CA PHE A 4 50.03 2.27 15.19
C PHE A 4 49.88 0.75 15.22
N PHE A 5 48.83 0.20 14.58
CA PHE A 5 48.82 -1.19 14.12
C PHE A 5 48.74 -1.22 12.59
N THR A 6 49.70 -1.94 12.00
CA THR A 6 49.94 -2.07 10.56
C THR A 6 49.58 -3.49 10.09
N ARG A 7 48.88 -3.53 8.94
CA ARG A 7 48.73 -4.54 7.85
C ARG A 7 49.28 -5.98 8.00
N ARG A 8 48.49 -6.93 7.46
CA ARG A 8 48.88 -8.04 6.52
C ARG A 8 47.58 -8.69 5.97
N THR A 9 47.21 -8.51 4.70
CA THR A 9 47.57 -9.27 3.48
C THR A 9 47.12 -10.74 3.48
N LEU A 10 46.18 -11.09 2.60
CA LEU A 10 46.22 -12.36 1.85
C LEU A 10 45.40 -12.28 0.54
N LEU A 11 46.11 -12.53 -0.56
CA LEU A 11 45.65 -12.75 -1.93
C LEU A 11 45.18 -14.20 -2.11
N GLY A 12 44.25 -14.46 -3.03
CA GLY A 12 44.19 -15.78 -3.67
C GLY A 12 42.96 -16.08 -4.54
N VAL A 13 43.21 -16.17 -5.86
CA VAL A 13 42.73 -17.17 -6.84
C VAL A 13 41.20 -17.26 -7.06
N GLY A 14 40.59 -17.06 -8.24
CA GLY A 14 40.99 -17.42 -9.61
C GLY A 14 40.21 -18.66 -10.06
N ALA A 15 39.13 -18.51 -10.84
CA ALA A 15 38.57 -19.59 -11.64
C ALA A 15 37.74 -19.07 -12.83
N THR A 16 38.07 -19.59 -14.00
CA THR A 16 37.61 -19.30 -15.36
C THR A 16 36.60 -20.33 -15.88
N GLY A 17 35.73 -19.90 -16.80
CA GLY A 17 35.08 -20.75 -17.83
C GLY A 17 33.85 -21.55 -17.34
N ILE A 18 32.76 -21.71 -18.11
CA ILE A 18 32.70 -22.18 -19.49
C ILE A 18 31.43 -21.64 -20.18
N LEU A 19 31.60 -21.13 -21.41
CA LEU A 19 30.57 -20.93 -22.44
C LEU A 19 30.19 -22.29 -23.04
N ALA A 20 28.90 -22.60 -23.14
CA ALA A 20 28.39 -23.64 -24.02
C ALA A 20 27.42 -23.02 -25.02
N ALA A 21 27.72 -23.19 -26.30
CA ALA A 21 26.94 -22.69 -27.43
C ALA A 21 26.38 -23.85 -28.25
N LEU A 22 25.23 -23.57 -28.88
CA LEU A 22 24.67 -24.14 -30.11
C LEU A 22 24.13 -25.58 -30.08
N THR A 23 22.85 -25.72 -30.42
CA THR A 23 22.46 -26.50 -31.60
C THR A 23 21.07 -26.12 -32.09
N ALA A 24 21.01 -25.76 -33.37
CA ALA A 24 19.81 -25.49 -34.15
C ALA A 24 19.19 -26.79 -34.67
N CYS A 25 17.89 -26.79 -34.94
CA CYS A 25 17.26 -27.51 -36.05
C CYS A 25 16.04 -26.72 -36.55
N THR A 26 16.19 -26.17 -37.73
CA THR A 26 15.13 -25.75 -38.67
C THR A 26 14.55 -27.01 -39.32
N THR A 27 13.25 -27.03 -39.67
CA THR A 27 12.79 -27.14 -41.08
C THR A 27 11.25 -27.12 -41.14
N ASP A 28 10.81 -26.38 -42.14
CA ASP A 28 9.50 -26.05 -42.68
C ASP A 28 8.65 -27.25 -43.18
N ILE A 29 7.48 -26.92 -43.76
CA ILE A 29 6.64 -27.67 -44.73
C ILE A 29 5.29 -28.23 -44.19
N ARG A 30 4.22 -27.45 -44.42
CA ARG A 30 2.88 -27.93 -44.90
C ARG A 30 2.99 -28.21 -46.42
N PRO A 31 2.19 -29.09 -47.10
CA PRO A 31 0.71 -29.02 -47.07
C PRO A 31 -0.14 -30.29 -47.41
N LEU A 32 -1.45 -30.15 -47.13
CA LEU A 32 -2.68 -30.67 -47.81
C LEU A 32 -2.95 -32.19 -47.99
N SER A 33 -4.11 -32.63 -47.46
CA SER A 33 -5.25 -33.26 -48.21
C SER A 33 -6.21 -33.93 -47.19
N GLN A 34 -7.37 -33.35 -46.89
CA GLN A 34 -8.69 -33.61 -47.49
C GLN A 34 -9.21 -35.06 -47.32
N GLY A 35 -10.25 -35.23 -46.49
CA GLY A 35 -10.96 -36.48 -46.29
C GLY A 35 -12.13 -36.34 -45.32
N SER A 36 -13.31 -36.14 -45.89
CA SER A 36 -14.60 -35.79 -45.28
C SER A 36 -15.22 -36.85 -44.37
N GLY A 37 -16.09 -36.38 -43.46
CA GLY A 37 -17.32 -37.10 -43.09
C GLY A 37 -17.53 -37.30 -41.59
N GLY A 38 -18.55 -36.63 -41.02
CA GLY A 38 -19.06 -36.97 -39.70
C GLY A 38 -19.70 -35.81 -38.95
N SER A 39 -20.94 -35.49 -39.33
CA SER A 39 -21.80 -34.55 -38.61
C SER A 39 -22.21 -35.12 -37.25
N SER A 40 -21.95 -34.41 -36.16
CA SER A 40 -22.79 -34.43 -34.96
C SER A 40 -22.63 -33.11 -34.20
N GLY A 41 -23.78 -32.49 -33.93
CA GLY A 41 -23.86 -31.11 -33.49
C GLY A 41 -23.47 -30.88 -32.04
N SER A 42 -23.10 -29.63 -31.76
CA SER A 42 -23.62 -28.86 -30.64
C SER A 42 -23.16 -27.41 -30.83
N ALA A 43 -24.13 -26.52 -31.04
CA ALA A 43 -23.90 -25.10 -30.93
C ALA A 43 -23.55 -24.78 -29.48
N SER A 44 -22.34 -24.28 -29.24
CA SER A 44 -21.95 -23.69 -27.96
C SER A 44 -21.53 -22.27 -28.21
N SER A 45 -22.44 -21.38 -27.83
CA SER A 45 -22.25 -19.97 -27.59
C SER A 45 -21.11 -19.75 -26.59
N ALA A 46 -20.16 -18.88 -26.90
CA ALA A 46 -19.41 -18.10 -25.92
C ALA A 46 -18.59 -17.01 -26.64
N ALA A 47 -19.26 -15.97 -27.09
CA ALA A 47 -18.64 -14.65 -27.08
C ALA A 47 -18.56 -14.24 -25.61
N SER A 48 -17.47 -14.58 -24.93
CA SER A 48 -17.19 -14.09 -23.59
C SER A 48 -16.10 -13.04 -23.72
N SER A 49 -16.57 -11.81 -23.90
CA SER A 49 -15.89 -10.59 -23.50
C SER A 49 -14.95 -10.85 -22.32
N SER A 50 -13.66 -10.65 -22.54
CA SER A 50 -12.68 -10.42 -21.49
C SER A 50 -13.07 -9.14 -20.76
N ALA A 51 -14.01 -9.26 -19.84
CA ALA A 51 -14.23 -8.29 -18.79
C ALA A 51 -13.03 -8.41 -17.84
N SER A 52 -11.95 -7.70 -18.16
CA SER A 52 -11.03 -7.21 -17.14
C SER A 52 -11.81 -6.22 -16.28
N ALA A 53 -12.64 -6.74 -15.40
CA ALA A 53 -13.14 -6.01 -14.25
C ALA A 53 -12.12 -6.20 -13.13
N SER A 54 -10.98 -5.50 -13.22
CA SER A 54 -10.35 -4.97 -12.01
C SER A 54 -11.19 -3.78 -11.55
N ALA A 55 -12.46 -4.06 -11.24
CA ALA A 55 -13.16 -3.25 -10.28
C ALA A 55 -12.58 -3.70 -8.93
N SER A 56 -11.52 -3.00 -8.50
CA SER A 56 -11.38 -2.78 -7.06
C SER A 56 -12.78 -2.40 -6.59
N PRO A 57 -13.40 -3.13 -5.63
CA PRO A 57 -14.77 -2.85 -5.25
C PRO A 57 -14.79 -1.37 -4.87
N SER A 58 -15.43 -0.55 -5.70
CA SER A 58 -15.81 0.78 -5.26
C SER A 58 -16.68 0.48 -4.06
N PRO A 59 -16.28 0.84 -2.83
CA PRO A 59 -17.17 0.63 -1.71
C PRO A 59 -18.45 1.33 -2.10
N THR A 60 -19.53 0.56 -2.26
CA THR A 60 -20.86 1.14 -2.21
C THR A 60 -20.89 1.93 -0.92
N ASP A 61 -21.35 3.18 -1.00
CA ASP A 61 -21.61 4.05 0.14
C ASP A 61 -22.79 3.48 0.97
N ASP A 62 -22.74 2.17 1.30
CA ASP A 62 -23.51 1.53 2.36
C ASP A 62 -22.96 1.99 3.72
N HIS A 63 -22.81 3.30 3.88
CA HIS A 63 -22.60 3.91 5.17
C HIS A 63 -23.98 4.23 5.71
N THR A 64 -24.45 3.46 6.70
CA THR A 64 -25.62 3.86 7.46
C THR A 64 -25.31 5.22 8.09
N PRO A 65 -26.06 6.30 7.78
CA PRO A 65 -25.78 7.61 8.35
C PRO A 65 -25.70 7.52 9.88
N GLY A 66 -24.59 7.99 10.45
CA GLY A 66 -24.35 7.96 11.89
C GLY A 66 -23.75 6.67 12.46
N SER A 67 -23.41 5.66 11.65
CA SER A 67 -22.66 4.48 12.09
C SER A 67 -21.34 4.33 11.33
N TYR A 68 -20.23 4.56 12.03
CA TYR A 68 -18.87 4.55 11.52
C TYR A 68 -18.10 3.25 11.85
N VAL A 69 -18.68 2.35 12.64
CA VAL A 69 -18.06 1.09 13.07
C VAL A 69 -17.68 0.22 11.87
N GLY A 70 -16.48 -0.37 11.94
CA GLY A 70 -15.93 -1.25 10.92
C GLY A 70 -14.83 -0.59 10.07
N PRO A 71 -14.48 -1.20 8.93
CA PRO A 71 -13.39 -0.72 8.09
C PRO A 71 -13.61 0.70 7.59
N ILE A 72 -12.59 1.55 7.73
CA ILE A 72 -12.62 2.91 7.21
C ILE A 72 -12.65 2.88 5.68
N LYS A 73 -13.57 3.65 5.10
CA LYS A 73 -13.74 3.78 3.65
C LYS A 73 -13.20 5.12 3.18
N PHE A 74 -12.59 5.12 2.00
CA PHE A 74 -12.15 6.33 1.32
C PHE A 74 -12.14 6.10 -0.19
N ASN A 75 -12.76 7.00 -0.96
CA ASN A 75 -12.97 6.85 -2.40
C ASN A 75 -12.54 8.09 -3.23
N ASN A 76 -12.00 9.14 -2.60
CA ASN A 76 -11.61 10.37 -3.28
C ASN A 76 -10.14 10.36 -3.75
N TYR A 77 -9.90 9.95 -5.00
CA TYR A 77 -8.56 9.81 -5.56
C TYR A 77 -8.41 10.47 -6.93
N GLU A 78 -7.25 11.07 -7.17
CA GLU A 78 -6.74 11.42 -8.49
C GLU A 78 -6.10 10.17 -9.14
N ARG A 79 -6.35 9.96 -10.44
CA ARG A 79 -5.84 8.80 -11.20
C ARG A 79 -5.09 9.28 -12.43
N SER A 80 -3.89 8.75 -12.64
CA SER A 80 -3.02 9.05 -13.78
C SER A 80 -2.95 7.92 -14.82
N GLY A 81 -3.74 6.85 -14.66
CA GLY A 81 -3.76 5.69 -15.55
C GLY A 81 -4.39 4.46 -14.92
N THR A 82 -4.24 3.31 -15.56
CA THR A 82 -4.62 2.01 -14.98
C THR A 82 -3.62 1.64 -13.89
N TYR A 83 -4.13 1.40 -12.69
CA TYR A 83 -3.34 0.91 -11.56
C TYR A 83 -2.75 -0.47 -11.87
N ILE A 84 -1.44 -0.61 -11.65
CA ILE A 84 -0.71 -1.88 -11.74
C ILE A 84 -0.15 -2.17 -10.34
N PRO A 85 -0.57 -3.25 -9.68
CA PRO A 85 -0.09 -3.58 -8.34
C PRO A 85 1.40 -3.96 -8.38
N ALA A 86 2.08 -3.75 -7.25
CA ALA A 86 3.45 -4.21 -7.09
C ALA A 86 3.52 -5.75 -7.09
N SER A 87 4.63 -6.29 -7.60
CA SER A 87 4.96 -7.72 -7.54
C SER A 87 6.35 -7.91 -6.95
N ALA A 88 6.85 -9.14 -6.91
CA ALA A 88 8.22 -9.41 -6.48
C ALA A 88 9.27 -8.88 -7.49
N GLU A 89 8.84 -8.49 -8.69
CA GLU A 89 9.71 -8.09 -9.80
C GLU A 89 9.62 -6.60 -10.14
N ALA A 90 8.56 -5.91 -9.71
CA ALA A 90 8.37 -4.50 -10.00
C ALA A 90 7.54 -3.76 -8.93
N PRO A 91 7.83 -2.47 -8.68
CA PRO A 91 6.99 -1.63 -7.84
C PRO A 91 5.63 -1.35 -8.47
N ALA A 92 4.69 -0.89 -7.64
CA ALA A 92 3.37 -0.48 -8.10
C ALA A 92 3.47 0.73 -9.05
N GLN A 93 2.58 0.78 -10.04
CA GLN A 93 2.49 1.89 -10.99
C GLN A 93 1.08 2.49 -11.01
N ASN A 94 1.00 3.80 -11.22
CA ASN A 94 -0.27 4.55 -11.24
C ASN A 94 -1.12 4.33 -9.99
N VAL A 95 -0.49 4.23 -8.81
CA VAL A 95 -1.20 4.18 -7.52
C VAL A 95 -2.10 5.43 -7.44
N PRO A 96 -3.41 5.31 -7.22
CA PRO A 96 -4.30 6.46 -7.11
C PRO A 96 -3.89 7.39 -5.97
N LYS A 97 -3.70 8.68 -6.25
CA LYS A 97 -3.26 9.67 -5.27
C LYS A 97 -4.46 10.18 -4.46
N PRO A 98 -4.47 10.05 -3.12
CA PRO A 98 -5.60 10.49 -2.31
C PRO A 98 -5.70 12.02 -2.31
N LEU A 99 -6.92 12.53 -2.44
CA LEU A 99 -7.23 13.97 -2.43
C LEU A 99 -7.88 14.38 -1.11
N ILE A 100 -7.51 15.56 -0.60
CA ILE A 100 -8.11 16.10 0.63
C ILE A 100 -9.64 16.18 0.46
N PRO A 101 -10.44 15.53 1.32
CA PRO A 101 -11.88 15.71 1.36
C PRO A 101 -12.26 17.11 1.83
N GLU A 102 -13.18 17.76 1.14
CA GLU A 102 -13.76 19.04 1.60
C GLU A 102 -14.42 18.92 2.97
N LYS A 103 -15.02 17.76 3.27
CA LYS A 103 -15.66 17.45 4.56
C LYS A 103 -14.71 17.59 5.75
N MET A 104 -13.40 17.43 5.57
CA MET A 104 -12.39 17.63 6.63
C MET A 104 -12.39 19.08 7.18
N LYS A 105 -12.99 20.04 6.47
CA LYS A 105 -13.11 21.43 6.90
C LYS A 105 -14.33 21.71 7.79
N GLU A 106 -15.19 20.71 7.99
CA GLU A 106 -16.38 20.83 8.82
C GLU A 106 -16.11 20.28 10.23
N ASN A 107 -16.37 21.07 11.27
CA ASN A 107 -16.25 20.63 12.67
C ASN A 107 -17.39 19.67 13.04
N SER A 108 -17.36 18.46 12.51
CA SER A 108 -18.36 17.42 12.76
C SER A 108 -17.73 16.02 12.79
N PRO A 109 -18.42 15.00 13.33
CA PRO A 109 -17.97 13.62 13.27
C PRO A 109 -17.71 13.12 11.84
N GLU A 110 -18.51 13.56 10.86
CA GLU A 110 -18.30 13.25 9.44
C GLU A 110 -17.00 13.86 8.92
N GLY A 111 -16.63 15.05 9.38
CA GLY A 111 -15.35 15.68 9.06
C GLY A 111 -14.16 14.93 9.67
N ALA A 112 -14.30 14.46 10.91
CA ALA A 112 -13.29 13.60 11.56
C ALA A 112 -13.14 12.24 10.85
N TYR A 113 -14.26 11.62 10.43
CA TYR A 113 -14.24 10.39 9.64
C TYR A 113 -13.59 10.60 8.27
N ALA A 114 -13.86 11.74 7.61
CA ALA A 114 -13.21 12.10 6.36
C ALA A 114 -11.69 12.26 6.52
N LEU A 115 -11.22 12.87 7.62
CA LEU A 115 -9.79 12.90 7.96
C LEU A 115 -9.24 11.49 8.11
N MET A 116 -9.92 10.62 8.84
CA MET A 116 -9.48 9.25 9.10
C MET A 116 -9.28 8.46 7.80
N GLY A 117 -10.27 8.53 6.90
CA GLY A 117 -10.19 7.93 5.57
C GLY A 117 -9.04 8.49 4.75
N TYR A 118 -8.88 9.82 4.74
CA TYR A 118 -7.79 10.47 4.01
C TYR A 118 -6.41 10.10 4.56
N TRP A 119 -6.25 10.08 5.89
CA TRP A 119 -4.99 9.73 6.55
C TRP A 119 -4.62 8.26 6.28
N LEU A 120 -5.59 7.33 6.37
CA LEU A 120 -5.37 5.92 6.04
C LEU A 120 -4.96 5.73 4.57
N ALA A 121 -5.69 6.36 3.64
CA ALA A 121 -5.37 6.30 2.23
C ALA A 121 -3.98 6.90 1.95
N SER A 122 -3.63 7.99 2.61
CA SER A 122 -2.31 8.62 2.50
C SER A 122 -1.19 7.76 3.07
N GLN A 123 -1.43 7.05 4.16
CA GLN A 123 -0.46 6.13 4.73
C GLN A 123 -0.23 4.93 3.81
N ASN A 124 -1.29 4.34 3.25
CA ASN A 124 -1.14 3.29 2.24
C ASN A 124 -0.43 3.78 0.97
N TYR A 125 -0.76 4.99 0.50
CA TYR A 125 -0.08 5.61 -0.64
C TYR A 125 1.42 5.74 -0.41
N LEU A 126 1.83 6.23 0.77
CA LEU A 126 3.23 6.31 1.17
C LEU A 126 3.90 4.93 1.21
N ILE A 127 3.22 3.90 1.70
CA ILE A 127 3.79 2.53 1.75
C ILE A 127 4.02 1.97 0.34
N LEU A 128 3.13 2.28 -0.62
CA LEU A 128 3.17 1.74 -1.98
C LEU A 128 4.04 2.55 -2.96
N THR A 129 4.34 3.81 -2.63
CA THR A 129 5.02 4.73 -3.57
C THR A 129 6.25 5.42 -2.99
N GLY A 130 6.39 5.48 -1.67
CA GLY A 130 7.36 6.33 -0.99
C GLY A 130 6.98 7.82 -0.96
N ASP A 131 5.92 8.24 -1.65
CA ASP A 131 5.48 9.64 -1.66
C ASP A 131 4.69 9.98 -0.39
N VAL A 132 5.25 10.91 0.38
CA VAL A 132 4.73 11.35 1.67
C VAL A 132 3.84 12.58 1.59
N GLU A 133 3.76 13.22 0.42
CA GLU A 133 3.06 14.50 0.24
C GLU A 133 1.60 14.46 0.70
N PRO A 134 0.79 13.42 0.40
CA PRO A 134 -0.59 13.38 0.88
C PRO A 134 -0.68 13.27 2.41
N LEU A 135 0.18 12.45 3.03
CA LEU A 135 0.15 12.24 4.47
C LEU A 135 0.44 13.54 5.23
N MET A 136 1.37 14.35 4.71
CA MET A 136 1.72 15.65 5.30
C MET A 136 0.56 16.67 5.29
N LYS A 137 -0.44 16.49 4.42
CA LYS A 137 -1.64 17.34 4.39
C LYS A 137 -2.61 17.00 5.54
N ALA A 138 -2.61 15.74 6.00
CA ALA A 138 -3.39 15.29 7.15
C ALA A 138 -2.64 15.43 8.50
N ASP A 139 -1.31 15.53 8.44
CA ASP A 139 -0.39 15.68 9.57
C ASP A 139 0.56 16.89 9.34
N PRO A 140 0.07 18.13 9.54
CA PRO A 140 0.89 19.33 9.36
C PRO A 140 2.02 19.44 10.39
N ALA A 141 1.89 18.78 11.55
CA ALA A 141 2.95 18.71 12.56
C ALA A 141 4.09 17.77 12.15
N LYS A 142 3.92 17.00 11.06
CA LYS A 142 4.89 16.04 10.52
C LYS A 142 5.32 14.98 11.54
N ALA A 143 4.47 14.71 12.54
CA ALA A 143 4.76 13.79 13.62
C ALA A 143 4.94 12.35 13.09
N PHE A 144 4.22 11.98 12.03
CA PHE A 144 4.29 10.64 11.44
C PHE A 144 5.49 10.45 10.49
N LEU A 145 6.18 11.51 10.05
CA LEU A 145 7.37 11.38 9.19
C LEU A 145 8.48 10.55 9.83
N ARG A 146 8.64 10.66 11.15
CA ARG A 146 9.65 9.89 11.88
C ARG A 146 9.40 8.39 11.78
N ASN A 147 8.14 7.99 11.85
CA ASN A 147 7.74 6.57 11.82
C ASN A 147 7.80 6.01 10.40
N SER A 148 7.70 6.86 9.39
CA SER A 148 7.75 6.47 7.97
C SER A 148 9.14 6.54 7.35
N ARG A 149 10.17 6.97 8.09
CA ARG A 149 11.53 7.19 7.56
C ARG A 149 12.14 5.95 6.89
N THR A 150 11.90 4.77 7.44
CA THR A 150 12.39 3.52 6.84
C THR A 150 11.79 3.30 5.47
N MET A 151 10.47 3.51 5.34
CA MET A 151 9.73 3.37 4.09
C MET A 151 10.18 4.41 3.06
N ILE A 152 10.33 5.67 3.47
CA ILE A 152 10.81 6.75 2.59
C ILE A 152 12.19 6.40 2.03
N LYS A 153 13.12 5.95 2.89
CA LYS A 153 14.47 5.56 2.47
C LYS A 153 14.52 4.36 1.53
N LEU A 154 13.58 3.42 1.68
CA LEU A 154 13.45 2.28 0.77
C LEU A 154 13.24 2.78 -0.67
N TYR A 155 12.25 3.65 -0.89
CA TYR A 155 11.94 4.17 -2.22
C TYR A 155 13.00 5.19 -2.70
N GLU A 156 13.56 6.03 -1.83
CA GLU A 156 14.65 6.94 -2.18
C GLU A 156 15.90 6.20 -2.68
N SER A 157 16.12 4.96 -2.25
CA SER A 157 17.24 4.14 -2.74
C SER A 157 17.10 3.74 -4.21
N GLY A 158 15.86 3.69 -4.73
CA GLY A 158 15.53 3.17 -6.06
C GLY A 158 15.70 1.66 -6.21
N LEU A 159 16.02 0.93 -5.12
CA LEU A 159 16.35 -0.50 -5.14
C LEU A 159 15.32 -1.36 -4.39
N GLY A 160 14.24 -0.78 -3.88
CA GLY A 160 13.27 -1.55 -3.11
C GLY A 160 11.87 -0.96 -3.10
N TRP A 161 10.90 -1.82 -2.82
CA TRP A 161 9.48 -1.48 -2.79
C TRP A 161 8.71 -2.47 -1.91
N ILE A 162 7.43 -2.15 -1.65
CA ILE A 162 6.51 -3.04 -0.96
C ILE A 162 5.59 -3.72 -1.96
N TYR A 163 5.36 -5.03 -1.79
CA TYR A 163 4.41 -5.79 -2.59
C TYR A 163 3.58 -6.77 -1.74
N GLY A 164 2.60 -7.43 -2.36
CA GLY A 164 1.78 -8.47 -1.71
C GLY A 164 0.48 -7.97 -1.07
N SER A 165 0.29 -6.65 -0.95
CA SER A 165 -0.99 -6.05 -0.55
C SER A 165 -1.17 -4.67 -1.16
N ASP A 166 -2.37 -4.38 -1.67
CA ASP A 166 -2.79 -3.05 -2.12
C ASP A 166 -3.26 -2.15 -0.97
N GLN A 167 -3.45 -2.72 0.23
CA GLN A 167 -3.79 -1.99 1.46
C GLN A 167 -2.94 -2.53 2.63
N PRO A 168 -1.62 -2.23 2.64
CA PRO A 168 -0.71 -2.77 3.64
C PRO A 168 -1.03 -2.37 5.08
N TYR A 169 -1.73 -1.25 5.29
CA TYR A 169 -2.18 -0.78 6.59
C TYR A 169 -3.71 -0.71 6.62
N LYS A 170 -4.31 -1.27 7.68
CA LYS A 170 -5.76 -1.38 7.87
C LYS A 170 -6.17 -0.75 9.20
N ILE A 171 -7.30 -0.07 9.18
CA ILE A 171 -7.92 0.52 10.37
C ILE A 171 -9.41 0.22 10.32
N GLU A 172 -9.93 -0.24 11.44
CA GLU A 172 -11.35 -0.42 11.68
C GLU A 172 -11.76 0.40 12.90
N ILE A 173 -12.87 1.12 12.81
CA ILE A 173 -13.45 1.81 13.96
C ILE A 173 -14.09 0.77 14.87
N ALA A 174 -13.63 0.70 16.11
CA ALA A 174 -14.08 -0.28 17.09
C ALA A 174 -15.40 0.15 17.75
N GLU A 175 -15.56 1.44 18.00
CA GLU A 175 -16.72 2.03 18.66
C GLU A 175 -17.21 3.23 17.87
N ASN A 176 -18.52 3.44 17.78
CA ASN A 176 -19.08 4.49 16.93
C ASN A 176 -18.77 5.91 17.43
N GLU A 177 -18.55 6.06 18.74
CA GLU A 177 -18.53 7.36 19.39
C GLU A 177 -17.16 8.04 19.28
N LEU A 178 -17.16 9.25 18.73
CA LEU A 178 -16.01 10.15 18.76
C LEU A 178 -15.98 10.85 20.12
N GLN A 179 -15.04 10.46 20.98
CA GLN A 179 -14.98 10.91 22.36
C GLN A 179 -14.17 12.20 22.50
N PRO A 180 -14.61 13.19 23.28
CA PRO A 180 -13.77 14.35 23.59
C PRO A 180 -12.60 13.93 24.50
N VAL A 181 -11.42 14.51 24.28
CA VAL A 181 -10.27 14.29 25.17
C VAL A 181 -10.39 15.19 26.40
N ALA A 182 -10.36 14.59 27.59
CA ALA A 182 -10.52 15.31 28.85
C ALA A 182 -9.50 16.46 28.98
N ASN A 183 -9.99 17.65 29.34
CA ASN A 183 -9.20 18.88 29.53
C ASN A 183 -8.43 19.37 28.28
N LYS A 184 -8.82 18.92 27.08
CA LYS A 184 -8.24 19.39 25.81
C LYS A 184 -9.37 19.85 24.89
N GLN A 185 -9.51 21.16 24.77
CA GLN A 185 -10.49 21.74 23.86
C GLN A 185 -10.16 21.34 22.41
N ASP A 186 -11.20 21.09 21.61
CA ASP A 186 -11.11 20.75 20.18
C ASP A 186 -10.34 19.46 19.85
N ARG A 187 -10.03 18.63 20.86
CA ARG A 187 -9.40 17.31 20.68
C ARG A 187 -10.37 16.19 20.95
N TYR A 188 -10.31 15.20 20.08
CA TYR A 188 -11.19 14.04 20.10
C TYR A 188 -10.37 12.78 19.89
N GLU A 189 -10.84 11.67 20.45
CA GLU A 189 -10.25 10.36 20.30
C GLU A 189 -11.27 9.36 19.75
N TRP A 190 -10.80 8.49 18.87
CA TRP A 190 -11.59 7.40 18.34
C TRP A 190 -10.90 6.07 18.64
N LEU A 191 -11.64 5.14 19.24
CA LEU A 191 -11.16 3.79 19.44
C LEU A 191 -11.16 3.04 18.11
N VAL A 192 -9.97 2.59 17.70
CA VAL A 192 -9.77 1.90 16.43
C VAL A 192 -8.96 0.63 16.64
N THR A 193 -9.18 -0.35 15.78
CA THR A 193 -8.35 -1.52 15.63
C THR A 193 -7.44 -1.32 14.43
N VAL A 194 -6.14 -1.52 14.59
CA VAL A 194 -5.16 -1.37 13.51
C VAL A 194 -4.39 -2.67 13.29
N ALA A 195 -4.03 -2.93 12.04
CA ALA A 195 -3.18 -4.05 11.66
C ALA A 195 -2.42 -3.74 10.37
N TYR A 196 -1.24 -4.34 10.21
CA TYR A 196 -0.64 -4.48 8.89
C TYR A 196 -1.14 -5.76 8.20
N ASP A 197 -1.23 -5.72 6.88
CA ASP A 197 -1.53 -6.91 6.09
C ASP A 197 -0.34 -7.88 6.16
N PRO A 198 -0.51 -9.12 6.67
CA PRO A 198 0.59 -10.09 6.74
C PRO A 198 1.12 -10.52 5.36
N ALA A 199 0.39 -10.26 4.28
CA ALA A 199 0.86 -10.52 2.93
C ALA A 199 1.89 -9.50 2.43
N ALA A 200 2.00 -8.32 3.08
CA ALA A 200 2.89 -7.26 2.65
C ALA A 200 4.37 -7.58 2.96
N LYS A 201 5.23 -7.42 1.95
CA LYS A 201 6.67 -7.75 2.02
C LYS A 201 7.53 -6.62 1.48
N TYR A 202 8.71 -6.46 2.06
CA TYR A 202 9.82 -5.73 1.46
C TYR A 202 10.41 -6.55 0.32
N HIS A 203 10.66 -5.89 -0.80
CA HIS A 203 11.61 -6.31 -1.81
C HIS A 203 12.80 -5.33 -1.81
N ILE A 204 14.02 -5.87 -1.85
CA ILE A 204 15.25 -5.09 -2.02
C ILE A 204 16.14 -5.88 -3.00
N GLU A 205 16.60 -5.22 -4.06
CA GLU A 205 17.44 -5.87 -5.07
C GLU A 205 18.70 -6.51 -4.44
N GLY A 206 18.89 -7.81 -4.70
CA GLY A 206 20.03 -8.57 -4.19
C GLY A 206 19.88 -9.08 -2.75
N GLU A 207 18.78 -8.77 -2.07
CA GLU A 207 18.45 -9.29 -0.75
C GLU A 207 17.22 -10.21 -0.83
N PRO A 208 17.07 -11.18 0.10
CA PRO A 208 15.85 -11.95 0.20
C PRO A 208 14.69 -11.07 0.71
N ASP A 209 13.49 -11.31 0.19
CA ASP A 209 12.28 -10.62 0.64
C ASP A 209 12.03 -10.84 2.15
N ALA A 210 11.51 -9.81 2.82
CA ALA A 210 11.24 -9.81 4.26
C ALA A 210 9.85 -9.27 4.59
N THR A 211 9.31 -9.59 5.78
CA THR A 211 8.05 -8.99 6.24
C THR A 211 8.21 -7.51 6.55
N ILE A 212 7.18 -6.70 6.30
CA ILE A 212 7.31 -5.24 6.51
C ILE A 212 7.31 -4.81 7.97
N VAL A 213 6.79 -5.66 8.84
CA VAL A 213 6.67 -5.46 10.28
C VAL A 213 6.92 -6.76 11.04
N GLU A 214 7.11 -6.65 12.34
CA GLU A 214 7.07 -7.78 13.27
C GLU A 214 5.68 -8.45 13.20
N GLU A 215 5.65 -9.78 13.35
CA GLU A 215 4.43 -10.59 13.26
C GLU A 215 3.32 -10.07 14.19
N GLU A 216 3.67 -9.62 15.40
CA GLU A 216 2.72 -9.02 16.36
C GLU A 216 1.94 -7.83 15.77
N LYS A 217 2.55 -7.03 14.89
CA LYS A 217 1.89 -5.87 14.26
C LYS A 217 0.94 -6.24 13.13
N THR A 218 0.95 -7.51 12.70
CA THR A 218 -0.05 -8.07 11.79
C THR A 218 -1.29 -8.56 12.54
N ILE A 219 -1.20 -8.73 13.86
CA ILE A 219 -2.33 -9.05 14.73
C ILE A 219 -3.12 -7.74 14.99
N PRO A 220 -4.44 -7.73 14.78
CA PRO A 220 -5.27 -6.56 15.08
C PRO A 220 -5.14 -6.12 16.52
N ARG A 221 -4.81 -4.84 16.73
CA ARG A 221 -4.66 -4.23 18.06
C ARG A 221 -5.52 -3.00 18.20
N THR A 222 -6.20 -2.88 19.34
CA THR A 222 -7.02 -1.72 19.65
C THR A 222 -6.16 -0.58 20.22
N THR A 223 -6.37 0.63 19.70
CA THR A 223 -5.68 1.85 20.12
C THR A 223 -6.59 3.06 19.94
N LYS A 224 -6.13 4.24 20.37
CA LYS A 224 -6.86 5.49 20.24
C LYS A 224 -6.18 6.38 19.23
N PHE A 225 -6.90 6.77 18.19
CA PHE A 225 -6.45 7.81 17.27
C PHE A 225 -6.94 9.15 17.79
N ILE A 226 -6.01 10.10 17.93
CA ILE A 226 -6.30 11.42 18.47
C ILE A 226 -6.32 12.41 17.30
N MET A 227 -7.38 13.20 17.24
CA MET A 227 -7.61 14.19 16.21
C MET A 227 -7.89 15.53 16.86
N GLU A 228 -7.58 16.60 16.13
CA GLU A 228 -7.84 17.96 16.58
C GLU A 228 -8.52 18.73 15.47
N TYR A 229 -9.55 19.50 15.81
CA TYR A 229 -10.14 20.47 14.90
C TYR A 229 -9.55 21.85 15.16
N LYS A 230 -8.73 22.35 14.24
CA LYS A 230 -8.07 23.65 14.41
C LYS A 230 -7.94 24.36 13.08
N GLU A 231 -8.04 25.69 13.10
CA GLU A 231 -7.83 26.53 11.91
C GLU A 231 -8.73 26.13 10.71
N GLY A 232 -9.94 25.65 11.01
CA GLY A 232 -10.93 25.26 10.00
C GLY A 232 -10.67 23.91 9.34
N MET A 233 -9.88 23.02 9.96
CA MET A 233 -9.59 21.69 9.43
C MET A 233 -9.31 20.68 10.53
N TRP A 234 -9.78 19.45 10.34
CA TRP A 234 -9.37 18.29 11.12
C TRP A 234 -7.95 17.87 10.80
N ARG A 235 -7.15 17.52 11.83
CA ARG A 235 -5.80 16.97 11.69
C ARG A 235 -5.57 15.78 12.62
N MET A 236 -4.72 14.85 12.19
CA MET A 236 -4.31 13.70 12.99
C MET A 236 -3.16 14.09 13.93
N LEU A 237 -3.20 13.62 15.18
CA LEU A 237 -2.13 13.78 16.16
C LEU A 237 -1.47 12.42 16.42
N LEU A 238 -0.15 12.44 16.66
CA LEU A 238 0.60 11.22 17.01
C LEU A 238 0.25 10.75 18.43
N ASP A 239 0.14 11.69 19.36
CA ASP A 239 -0.23 11.46 20.74
C ASP A 239 -0.91 12.69 21.36
N ASN A 240 -1.32 12.59 22.63
CA ASN A 240 -2.02 13.66 23.33
C ASN A 240 -1.11 14.84 23.75
N ASN A 241 0.21 14.67 23.63
CA ASN A 241 1.22 15.69 23.96
C ASN A 241 1.73 16.44 22.73
N SER A 242 1.30 16.01 21.54
CA SER A 242 1.56 16.65 20.25
C SER A 242 0.86 18.00 20.12
#